data_AF-A0AAT9LIK0-F1
#
_entry.id   AF-A0AAT9LIK0-F1
#
_cell.length_a   1.000
_cell.length_b   1.000
_cell.length_c   1.000
_cell.angle_alpha   90.00
_cell.angle_beta   90.00
_cell.angle_gamma   90.00
#
_symmetry.space_group_name_H-M   'P 1'
#
loop_
_entity.id
_entity.type
_entity.pdbx_description
1 polymer ?
#
loop_
_entity_poly.entity_id
_entity_poly.type
_entity_poly.pdbx_seq_one_letter_code
_entity_poly.pdbx_strand_id
1 'polypeptide(L)'
;MIRKTLTVLVVAAAASTVAAAPAFAVYGGQPTPDPVAAPWMVTIAVKGDGPLPQREECGGALIAPDRVATAGHCLDHVDPTHLELHLGAATLSADPGRVLPFKGWSIDPGYRLISSPDAPGDFERSSVANDIAVIQLAQPVHGVPVLPVATEAPKIGAAVSVYGHGLIKPVDPANPQASIGDVLQRGDLKVIDDQACQAAMPGMVDAPSVLCTRATTTVCSGDSGGPLVERTAYGPRLVGIVSFAGEVLGKQCGQDGYADGFADAAALRPFATQPHPTLAPMPAAEPTIAGTKAAGSTLTCQSPKWTAGTPDKVDYAWYQNKVEPDGFELYLPVDGTTTPTLAVTADLASHKIQCGITASTAGGTVLLYGGPA
;
A
#
# COMPACT_ATOMS: atom_id res chain seq x y z
N MET A 1 -76.51 -32.25 -13.33
CA MET A 1 -75.62 -31.60 -12.35
C MET A 1 -74.19 -32.05 -12.64
N ILE A 2 -73.40 -31.24 -13.33
CA ILE A 2 -71.98 -31.54 -13.60
C ILE A 2 -71.21 -30.29 -13.22
N ARG A 3 -70.39 -30.41 -12.16
CA ARG A 3 -69.62 -29.35 -11.52
C ARG A 3 -68.53 -28.85 -12.49
N LYS A 4 -68.49 -27.53 -12.75
CA LYS A 4 -67.36 -26.86 -13.40
C LYS A 4 -66.24 -26.71 -12.36
N THR A 5 -65.13 -27.42 -12.55
CA THR A 5 -63.91 -27.26 -11.75
C THR A 5 -63.03 -26.21 -12.42
N LEU A 6 -62.82 -25.06 -11.77
CA LEU A 6 -61.82 -24.08 -12.19
C LEU A 6 -60.42 -24.63 -11.86
N THR A 7 -59.58 -24.80 -12.88
CA THR A 7 -58.16 -25.08 -12.69
C THR A 7 -57.43 -23.75 -12.48
N VAL A 8 -57.01 -23.45 -11.25
CA VAL A 8 -56.11 -22.33 -10.95
C VAL A 8 -54.70 -22.77 -11.32
N LEU A 9 -54.13 -22.13 -12.35
CA LEU A 9 -52.73 -22.31 -12.72
C LEU A 9 -51.89 -21.52 -11.72
N VAL A 10 -51.24 -22.20 -10.78
CA VAL A 10 -50.23 -21.60 -9.91
C VAL A 10 -48.95 -21.51 -10.74
N VAL A 11 -48.64 -20.31 -11.24
CA VAL A 11 -47.33 -20.01 -11.80
C VAL A 11 -46.36 -19.89 -10.63
N ALA A 12 -45.56 -20.94 -10.40
CA ALA A 12 -44.44 -20.87 -9.47
C ALA A 12 -43.40 -19.94 -10.07
N ALA A 13 -43.31 -18.71 -9.55
CA ALA A 13 -42.17 -17.85 -9.80
C ALA A 13 -40.94 -18.52 -9.17
N ALA A 14 -40.07 -19.08 -10.00
CA ALA A 14 -38.76 -19.52 -9.58
C ALA A 14 -37.98 -18.27 -9.18
N ALA A 15 -37.91 -18.00 -7.87
CA ALA A 15 -36.95 -17.05 -7.33
C ALA A 15 -35.56 -17.63 -7.56
N SER A 16 -34.86 -17.13 -8.58
CA SER A 16 -33.44 -17.36 -8.76
C SER A 16 -32.72 -16.82 -7.53
N THR A 17 -32.38 -17.69 -6.60
CA THR A 17 -31.45 -17.37 -5.53
C THR A 17 -30.08 -17.25 -6.17
N VAL A 18 -29.69 -16.01 -6.51
CA VAL A 18 -28.29 -15.68 -6.75
C VAL A 18 -27.61 -15.88 -5.40
N ALA A 19 -27.01 -17.04 -5.19
CA ALA A 19 -26.10 -17.23 -4.07
C ALA A 19 -24.94 -16.25 -4.29
N ALA A 20 -24.91 -15.18 -3.50
CA ALA A 20 -23.75 -14.31 -3.44
C ALA A 20 -22.54 -15.18 -3.08
N ALA A 21 -21.58 -15.29 -4.00
CA ALA A 21 -20.31 -15.91 -3.69
C ALA A 21 -19.66 -15.14 -2.54
N PRO A 22 -19.03 -15.81 -1.57
CA PRO A 22 -18.31 -15.11 -0.51
C PRO A 22 -17.24 -14.21 -1.15
N ALA A 23 -17.16 -12.98 -0.67
CA ALA A 23 -16.21 -11.97 -1.14
C ALA A 23 -14.93 -12.04 -0.28
N PHE A 24 -13.78 -11.84 -0.91
CA PHE A 24 -12.43 -12.24 -0.50
C PHE A 24 -11.42 -11.13 -0.92
N ALA A 25 -10.36 -10.85 -0.15
CA ALA A 25 -9.25 -9.90 -0.47
C ALA A 25 -8.72 -10.18 -1.86
N VAL A 26 -8.27 -9.16 -2.59
CA VAL A 26 -8.42 -9.18 -4.05
C VAL A 26 -9.89 -9.49 -4.36
N TYR A 27 -10.73 -8.47 -4.52
CA TYR A 27 -12.18 -8.64 -4.69
C TYR A 27 -12.52 -9.77 -5.66
N GLY A 28 -13.34 -10.72 -5.21
CA GLY A 28 -13.73 -11.91 -6.00
C GLY A 28 -12.65 -13.01 -6.08
N GLY A 29 -11.55 -12.87 -5.35
CA GLY A 29 -10.46 -13.84 -5.22
C GLY A 29 -10.85 -15.09 -4.43
N GLN A 30 -9.88 -15.93 -4.10
CA GLN A 30 -10.09 -17.17 -3.35
C GLN A 30 -9.14 -17.27 -2.15
N PRO A 31 -9.61 -17.75 -0.98
CA PRO A 31 -8.77 -17.92 0.20
C PRO A 31 -7.61 -18.86 -0.05
N THR A 32 -6.45 -18.43 0.41
CA THR A 32 -5.21 -19.18 0.38
C THR A 32 -4.70 -19.38 1.82
N PRO A 33 -5.38 -20.21 2.63
CA PRO A 33 -5.02 -20.42 4.03
C PRO A 33 -3.75 -21.27 4.21
N ASP A 34 -3.21 -21.83 3.12
CA ASP A 34 -1.95 -22.57 3.15
C ASP A 34 -0.76 -21.59 2.99
N PRO A 35 0.05 -21.35 4.04
CA PRO A 35 1.20 -20.45 3.96
C PRO A 35 2.26 -20.90 2.94
N VAL A 36 2.26 -22.18 2.55
CA VAL A 36 3.19 -22.72 1.55
C VAL A 36 2.81 -22.33 0.12
N ALA A 37 1.58 -21.84 -0.11
CA ALA A 37 1.14 -21.44 -1.45
C ALA A 37 1.80 -20.16 -1.96
N ALA A 38 2.18 -19.26 -1.03
CA ALA A 38 2.86 -17.99 -1.31
C ALA A 38 3.84 -17.60 -0.18
N PRO A 39 4.88 -18.40 0.08
CA PRO A 39 5.77 -18.24 1.24
C PRO A 39 6.62 -16.97 1.19
N TRP A 40 6.74 -16.35 0.01
CA TRP A 40 7.42 -15.07 -0.21
C TRP A 40 6.56 -13.86 0.16
N MET A 41 5.28 -14.02 0.48
CA MET A 41 4.40 -12.90 0.84
C MET A 41 4.89 -12.18 2.08
N VAL A 42 4.99 -10.87 1.97
CA VAL A 42 5.27 -9.96 3.08
C VAL A 42 4.07 -9.05 3.26
N THR A 43 3.62 -8.91 4.50
CA THR A 43 2.66 -7.90 4.92
C THR A 43 3.41 -6.75 5.56
N ILE A 44 3.13 -5.53 5.13
CA ILE A 44 3.66 -4.28 5.68
C ILE A 44 2.55 -3.65 6.51
N ALA A 45 2.86 -3.39 7.78
CA ALA A 45 1.88 -2.87 8.72
C ALA A 45 2.44 -1.72 9.54
N VAL A 46 1.57 -0.82 9.98
CA VAL A 46 1.89 0.17 11.01
C VAL A 46 2.02 -0.54 12.35
N LYS A 47 3.13 -0.37 13.06
CA LYS A 47 3.37 -0.89 14.42
C LYS A 47 2.28 -0.45 15.38
N GLY A 48 1.85 -1.37 16.24
CA GLY A 48 0.92 -1.07 17.31
C GLY A 48 0.36 -2.35 17.95
N ASP A 49 -0.39 -2.16 19.02
CA ASP A 49 -0.95 -3.27 19.80
C ASP A 49 -2.32 -3.76 19.25
N GLY A 50 -2.85 -3.08 18.23
CA GLY A 50 -4.10 -3.44 17.57
C GLY A 50 -4.00 -4.72 16.74
N PRO A 51 -5.14 -5.32 16.34
CA PRO A 51 -5.16 -6.48 15.46
C PRO A 51 -4.41 -6.22 14.15
N LEU A 52 -3.53 -7.14 13.75
CA LEU A 52 -2.73 -7.00 12.53
C LEU A 52 -3.56 -6.74 11.25
N PRO A 53 -4.74 -7.37 11.03
CA PRO A 53 -5.58 -7.03 9.87
C PRO A 53 -5.97 -5.55 9.78
N GLN A 54 -6.06 -4.85 10.91
CA GLN A 54 -6.46 -3.44 10.97
C GLN A 54 -5.28 -2.48 10.84
N ARG A 55 -4.05 -3.00 10.89
CA ARG A 55 -2.81 -2.24 10.80
C ARG A 55 -2.08 -2.48 9.48
N GLU A 56 -2.58 -3.40 8.68
CA GLU A 56 -2.06 -3.73 7.36
C GLU A 56 -2.31 -2.57 6.40
N GLU A 57 -1.27 -2.17 5.67
CA GLU A 57 -1.34 -1.04 4.73
C GLU A 57 -0.95 -1.46 3.31
N CYS A 58 0.04 -2.36 3.20
CA CYS A 58 0.56 -2.84 1.93
C CYS A 58 1.06 -4.28 2.02
N GLY A 59 1.13 -4.94 0.87
CA GLY A 59 1.89 -6.15 0.65
C GLY A 59 3.33 -5.93 0.16
N GLY A 60 4.01 -7.06 -0.05
CA GLY A 60 5.34 -7.15 -0.62
C GLY A 60 5.71 -8.59 -0.94
N ALA A 61 6.85 -8.78 -1.59
CA ALA A 61 7.40 -10.10 -1.88
C ALA A 61 8.89 -10.19 -1.58
N LEU A 62 9.29 -11.27 -0.89
CA LEU A 62 10.69 -11.62 -0.69
C LEU A 62 11.33 -12.03 -2.04
N ILE A 63 12.11 -11.14 -2.65
CA ILE A 63 12.72 -11.35 -3.98
C ILE A 63 14.19 -11.82 -3.90
N ALA A 64 14.81 -11.64 -2.74
CA ALA A 64 16.11 -12.20 -2.38
C ALA A 64 16.12 -12.46 -0.86
N PRO A 65 17.08 -13.25 -0.33
CA PRO A 65 17.13 -13.54 1.11
C PRO A 65 17.09 -12.29 1.99
N ASP A 66 17.67 -11.18 1.55
CA ASP A 66 17.78 -9.92 2.29
C ASP A 66 16.96 -8.78 1.68
N ARG A 67 15.98 -9.09 0.81
CA ARG A 67 15.27 -8.08 0.02
C ARG A 67 13.79 -8.39 -0.18
N VAL A 68 12.97 -7.38 0.09
CA VAL A 68 11.54 -7.38 -0.21
C VAL A 68 11.27 -6.33 -1.28
N ALA A 69 10.52 -6.68 -2.33
CA ALA A 69 9.97 -5.73 -3.28
C ALA A 69 8.55 -5.34 -2.85
N THR A 70 8.22 -4.06 -3.01
CA THR A 70 6.89 -3.48 -2.75
C THR A 70 6.70 -2.25 -3.65
N ALA A 71 5.59 -1.53 -3.53
CA ALA A 71 5.34 -0.31 -4.29
C ALA A 71 6.11 0.88 -3.68
N GLY A 72 6.45 1.87 -4.52
CA GLY A 72 7.06 3.11 -4.06
C GLY A 72 6.13 3.90 -3.15
N HIS A 73 4.85 3.98 -3.51
CA HIS A 73 3.85 4.73 -2.74
C HIS A 73 3.62 4.16 -1.33
N CYS A 74 3.93 2.88 -1.09
CA CYS A 74 3.85 2.27 0.25
C CYS A 74 4.90 2.82 1.23
N LEU A 75 5.97 3.46 0.72
CA LEU A 75 7.12 3.91 1.52
C LEU A 75 7.45 5.40 1.34
N ASP A 76 6.88 6.04 0.33
CA ASP A 76 7.10 7.46 0.04
C ASP A 76 6.49 8.34 1.15
N HIS A 77 7.31 9.20 1.73
CA HIS A 77 6.92 10.06 2.86
C HIS A 77 6.39 9.29 4.09
N VAL A 78 6.79 8.02 4.27
CA VAL A 78 6.43 7.22 5.44
C VAL A 78 7.49 7.33 6.53
N ASP A 79 7.06 7.32 7.80
CA ASP A 79 7.96 7.19 8.94
C ASP A 79 8.38 5.71 9.12
N PRO A 80 9.65 5.35 8.85
CA PRO A 80 10.14 3.98 9.02
C PRO A 80 10.05 3.46 10.46
N THR A 81 10.04 4.35 11.46
CA THR A 81 9.95 3.93 12.87
C THR A 81 8.59 3.31 13.17
N HIS A 82 7.56 3.64 12.39
CA HIS A 82 6.20 3.13 12.54
C HIS A 82 5.91 1.89 11.70
N LEU A 83 6.81 1.40 10.87
CA LEU A 83 6.54 0.21 10.05
C LEU A 83 7.10 -1.08 10.64
N GLU A 84 6.38 -2.19 10.43
CA GLU A 84 6.84 -3.56 10.64
C GLU A 84 6.50 -4.45 9.45
N LEU A 85 7.31 -5.50 9.25
CA LEU A 85 7.20 -6.43 8.14
C LEU A 85 6.93 -7.84 8.67
N HIS A 86 5.93 -8.51 8.11
CA HIS A 86 5.50 -9.85 8.50
C HIS A 86 5.61 -10.80 7.31
N LEU A 87 6.50 -11.79 7.38
CA LEU A 87 6.71 -12.75 6.30
C LEU A 87 5.88 -14.03 6.52
N GLY A 88 5.15 -14.43 5.47
CA GLY A 88 4.50 -15.75 5.39
C GLY A 88 3.21 -15.88 6.19
N ALA A 89 2.56 -14.77 6.55
CA ALA A 89 1.25 -14.79 7.19
C ALA A 89 0.20 -15.31 6.20
N ALA A 90 -0.49 -16.39 6.54
CA ALA A 90 -1.65 -16.88 5.79
C ALA A 90 -2.98 -16.40 6.40
N THR A 91 -2.99 -16.15 7.71
CA THR A 91 -4.13 -15.56 8.43
C THR A 91 -3.58 -14.58 9.46
N LEU A 92 -3.68 -13.28 9.20
CA LEU A 92 -3.02 -12.23 9.99
C LEU A 92 -3.37 -12.29 11.49
N SER A 93 -4.62 -12.60 11.83
CA SER A 93 -5.09 -12.67 13.22
C SER A 93 -4.67 -13.93 13.98
N ALA A 94 -4.38 -15.03 13.28
CA ALA A 94 -4.12 -16.34 13.88
C ALA A 94 -2.64 -16.75 13.80
N ASP A 95 -2.00 -16.46 12.67
CA ASP A 95 -0.57 -16.68 12.42
C ASP A 95 -0.02 -15.46 11.64
N PRO A 96 0.49 -14.45 12.36
CA PRO A 96 1.01 -13.23 11.75
C PRO A 96 2.33 -13.46 11.00
N GLY A 97 2.86 -14.69 10.97
CA GLY A 97 4.12 -14.99 10.32
C GLY A 97 5.34 -14.47 11.11
N ARG A 98 6.47 -14.32 10.42
CA ARG A 98 7.73 -13.90 11.04
C ARG A 98 7.99 -12.41 10.84
N VAL A 99 8.16 -11.68 11.94
CA VAL A 99 8.59 -10.28 11.91
C VAL A 99 10.01 -10.16 11.35
N LEU A 100 10.20 -9.32 10.33
CA LEU A 100 11.50 -9.08 9.70
C LEU A 100 12.05 -7.70 10.07
N PRO A 101 13.23 -7.62 10.72
CA PRO A 101 13.91 -6.34 10.88
C PRO A 101 14.47 -5.88 9.53
N PHE A 102 14.32 -4.59 9.23
CA PHE A 102 14.89 -3.95 8.04
C PHE A 102 15.84 -2.83 8.42
N LYS A 103 16.79 -2.52 7.53
CA LYS A 103 17.81 -1.46 7.71
C LYS A 103 17.63 -0.26 6.80
N GLY A 104 16.60 -0.30 5.95
CA GLY A 104 16.17 0.82 5.12
C GLY A 104 15.52 0.35 3.83
N TRP A 105 15.12 1.30 3.01
CA TRP A 105 14.54 1.06 1.69
C TRP A 105 15.06 2.02 0.65
N SER A 106 14.82 1.70 -0.62
CA SER A 106 15.03 2.58 -1.76
C SER A 106 13.79 2.57 -2.63
N ILE A 107 13.38 3.73 -3.11
CA ILE A 107 12.33 3.93 -4.12
C ILE A 107 13.01 4.16 -5.47
N ASP A 108 12.42 3.70 -6.57
CA ASP A 108 12.97 3.93 -7.90
C ASP A 108 13.08 5.44 -8.21
N PRO A 109 14.21 5.94 -8.72
CA PRO A 109 14.39 7.37 -9.02
C PRO A 109 13.43 7.93 -10.08
N GLY A 110 12.81 7.07 -10.89
CA GLY A 110 11.76 7.41 -11.85
C GLY A 110 10.36 7.46 -11.25
N TYR A 111 10.21 7.15 -9.95
CA TYR A 111 8.92 7.20 -9.23
C TYR A 111 8.26 8.56 -9.40
N ARG A 112 7.03 8.57 -9.92
CA ARG A 112 6.32 9.81 -10.18
C ARG A 112 4.81 9.60 -10.22
N LEU A 113 4.09 10.41 -9.45
CA LEU A 113 2.63 10.51 -9.54
C LEU A 113 2.20 11.08 -10.90
N ILE A 114 1.17 10.48 -11.46
CA ILE A 114 0.47 10.93 -12.66
C ILE A 114 -0.96 11.27 -12.23
N SER A 115 -1.26 12.57 -12.17
CA SER A 115 -2.56 13.05 -11.72
C SER A 115 -3.69 12.67 -12.67
N SER A 116 -4.85 12.33 -12.10
CA SER A 116 -6.08 12.12 -12.87
C SER A 116 -6.41 13.32 -13.74
N PRO A 117 -6.61 13.16 -15.06
CA PRO A 117 -7.12 14.23 -15.91
C PRO A 117 -8.49 14.75 -15.44
N ASP A 118 -9.30 13.89 -14.84
CA ASP A 118 -10.65 14.22 -14.37
C ASP A 118 -10.67 14.82 -12.95
N ALA A 119 -9.55 14.74 -12.22
CA ALA A 119 -9.39 15.30 -10.88
C ALA A 119 -7.94 15.78 -10.66
N PRO A 120 -7.51 16.85 -11.36
CA PRO A 120 -6.16 17.36 -11.21
C PRO A 120 -5.93 17.86 -9.78
N GLY A 121 -4.85 17.39 -9.16
CA GLY A 121 -4.50 17.71 -7.78
C GLY A 121 -5.11 16.79 -6.71
N ASP A 122 -5.95 15.83 -7.10
CA ASP A 122 -6.41 14.77 -6.22
C ASP A 122 -5.39 13.62 -6.21
N PHE A 123 -4.58 13.56 -5.14
CA PHE A 123 -3.53 12.55 -5.00
C PHE A 123 -4.11 11.13 -4.87
N GLU A 124 -5.28 10.98 -4.25
CA GLU A 124 -5.97 9.68 -4.11
C GLU A 124 -6.47 9.13 -5.45
N ARG A 125 -6.60 10.01 -6.45
CA ARG A 125 -6.98 9.64 -7.82
C ARG A 125 -5.77 9.62 -8.76
N SER A 126 -4.56 9.73 -8.25
CA SER A 126 -3.35 9.68 -9.06
C SER A 126 -2.94 8.23 -9.32
N SER A 127 -2.40 7.98 -10.52
CA SER A 127 -1.66 6.76 -10.85
C SER A 127 -0.18 7.03 -10.66
N VAL A 128 0.67 6.02 -10.89
CA VAL A 128 2.10 6.12 -10.59
C VAL A 128 2.94 5.48 -11.68
N ALA A 129 3.98 6.18 -12.12
CA ALA A 129 5.06 5.61 -12.95
C ALA A 129 6.20 5.10 -12.08
N ASN A 130 6.86 4.03 -12.50
CA ASN A 130 7.98 3.39 -11.80
C ASN A 130 7.68 3.12 -10.32
N ASP A 131 6.48 2.62 -10.03
CA ASP A 131 5.98 2.43 -8.66
C ASP A 131 6.56 1.17 -7.98
N ILE A 132 7.87 1.18 -7.76
CA ILE A 132 8.60 0.10 -7.14
C ILE A 132 9.57 0.62 -6.09
N ALA A 133 9.65 -0.12 -4.99
CA ALA A 133 10.65 0.05 -3.97
C ALA A 133 11.23 -1.30 -3.53
N VAL A 134 12.43 -1.23 -2.97
CA VAL A 134 13.09 -2.36 -2.34
C VAL A 134 13.37 -2.06 -0.88
N ILE A 135 12.85 -2.90 0.01
CA ILE A 135 13.20 -2.89 1.42
C ILE A 135 14.37 -3.83 1.63
N GLN A 136 15.44 -3.30 2.20
CA GLN A 136 16.64 -4.04 2.52
C GLN A 136 16.56 -4.55 3.97
N LEU A 137 16.52 -5.87 4.12
CA LEU A 137 16.43 -6.52 5.42
C LEU A 137 17.74 -6.33 6.21
N ALA A 138 17.61 -6.27 7.54
CA ALA A 138 18.76 -6.19 8.43
C ALA A 138 19.53 -7.51 8.46
N GLN A 139 18.82 -8.63 8.26
CA GLN A 139 19.38 -9.98 8.20
C GLN A 139 18.76 -10.79 7.06
N PRO A 140 19.54 -11.63 6.36
CA PRO A 140 19.01 -12.55 5.38
C PRO A 140 18.05 -13.57 5.99
N VAL A 141 16.97 -13.82 5.26
CA VAL A 141 16.00 -14.88 5.49
C VAL A 141 16.50 -16.17 4.85
N HIS A 142 16.56 -17.23 5.64
CA HIS A 142 16.84 -18.58 5.17
C HIS A 142 15.62 -19.49 5.32
N GLY A 143 15.57 -20.56 4.51
CA GLY A 143 14.50 -21.57 4.58
C GLY A 143 13.17 -21.17 3.95
N VAL A 144 13.08 -19.97 3.35
CA VAL A 144 11.90 -19.48 2.65
C VAL A 144 12.23 -19.30 1.16
N PRO A 145 11.46 -19.89 0.23
CA PRO A 145 11.64 -19.64 -1.20
C PRO A 145 11.42 -18.17 -1.52
N VAL A 146 12.37 -17.57 -2.26
CA VAL A 146 12.21 -16.22 -2.82
C VAL A 146 11.36 -16.27 -4.08
N LEU A 147 10.73 -15.16 -4.43
CA LEU A 147 10.04 -14.96 -5.69
C LEU A 147 10.96 -14.22 -6.68
N PRO A 148 11.58 -14.89 -7.66
CA PRO A 148 12.51 -14.25 -8.57
C PRO A 148 11.83 -13.17 -9.41
N VAL A 149 12.48 -12.03 -9.56
CA VAL A 149 12.02 -10.96 -10.47
C VAL A 149 12.17 -11.42 -11.92
N ALA A 150 11.06 -11.36 -12.67
CA ALA A 150 10.99 -11.74 -14.07
C ALA A 150 12.02 -10.98 -14.93
N THR A 151 12.68 -11.68 -15.84
CA THR A 151 13.65 -11.07 -16.78
C THR A 151 13.00 -10.48 -18.03
N GLU A 152 11.74 -10.82 -18.27
CA GLU A 152 10.95 -10.38 -19.42
C GLU A 152 9.49 -10.22 -18.98
N ALA A 153 8.78 -9.25 -19.57
CA ALA A 153 7.37 -9.06 -19.32
C ALA A 153 6.57 -10.34 -19.69
N PRO A 154 5.47 -10.63 -18.99
CA PRO A 154 4.59 -11.73 -19.35
C PRO A 154 3.94 -11.45 -20.71
N LYS A 155 3.56 -12.51 -21.43
CA LYS A 155 2.89 -12.35 -22.73
C LYS A 155 1.49 -11.77 -22.53
N ILE A 156 1.01 -11.00 -23.51
CA ILE A 156 -0.40 -10.58 -23.53
C ILE A 156 -1.30 -11.82 -23.47
N GLY A 157 -2.31 -11.77 -22.60
CA GLY A 157 -3.21 -12.88 -22.31
C GLY A 157 -2.64 -13.96 -21.38
N ALA A 158 -1.39 -13.84 -20.91
CA ALA A 158 -0.84 -14.75 -19.92
C ALA A 158 -1.69 -14.75 -18.63
N ALA A 159 -1.87 -15.94 -18.07
CA ALA A 159 -2.53 -16.11 -16.78
C ALA A 159 -1.56 -15.79 -15.66
N VAL A 160 -1.97 -14.86 -14.80
CA VAL A 160 -1.18 -14.38 -13.67
C VAL A 160 -2.07 -14.36 -12.43
N SER A 161 -1.46 -14.41 -11.26
CA SER A 161 -2.18 -14.39 -9.99
C SER A 161 -1.64 -13.32 -9.07
N VAL A 162 -2.53 -12.51 -8.51
CA VAL A 162 -2.19 -11.52 -7.48
C VAL A 162 -2.46 -12.12 -6.10
N TYR A 163 -1.68 -11.72 -5.11
CA TYR A 163 -1.80 -12.16 -3.72
C TYR A 163 -1.82 -10.96 -2.77
N GLY A 164 -2.71 -10.97 -1.77
CA GLY A 164 -2.86 -9.87 -0.83
C GLY A 164 -3.79 -10.16 0.34
N HIS A 165 -3.73 -9.28 1.34
CA HIS A 165 -4.59 -9.27 2.52
C HIS A 165 -5.53 -8.05 2.56
N GLY A 166 -5.63 -7.31 1.45
CA GLY A 166 -6.41 -6.08 1.39
C GLY A 166 -7.92 -6.29 1.51
N LEU A 167 -8.68 -5.31 1.05
CA LEU A 167 -10.13 -5.34 1.15
C LEU A 167 -10.75 -6.46 0.33
N ILE A 168 -11.70 -7.15 0.97
CA ILE A 168 -12.35 -8.34 0.43
C ILE A 168 -13.64 -8.04 -0.32
N LYS A 169 -14.17 -6.85 -0.09
CA LYS A 169 -15.43 -6.32 -0.62
C LYS A 169 -15.44 -4.80 -0.48
N PRO A 170 -16.34 -4.09 -1.17
CA PRO A 170 -16.61 -2.69 -0.88
C PRO A 170 -16.81 -2.46 0.62
N VAL A 171 -16.24 -1.38 1.13
CA VAL A 171 -16.38 -1.00 2.53
C VAL A 171 -17.86 -0.76 2.83
N ASP A 172 -18.40 -1.55 3.75
CA ASP A 172 -19.72 -1.31 4.35
C ASP A 172 -19.56 -0.32 5.51
N PRO A 173 -20.09 0.92 5.44
CA PRO A 173 -19.98 1.89 6.53
C PRO A 173 -20.60 1.41 7.85
N ALA A 174 -21.58 0.49 7.80
CA ALA A 174 -22.20 -0.08 9.00
C ALA A 174 -21.31 -1.15 9.66
N ASN A 175 -20.40 -1.76 8.90
CA ASN A 175 -19.44 -2.73 9.41
C ASN A 175 -18.13 -2.73 8.59
N PRO A 176 -17.30 -1.67 8.73
CA PRO A 176 -16.08 -1.53 7.92
C PRO A 176 -15.12 -2.72 8.12
N GLN A 177 -15.07 -3.24 9.34
CA GLN A 177 -14.23 -4.36 9.75
C GLN A 177 -14.53 -5.65 8.99
N ALA A 178 -15.77 -5.88 8.57
CA ALA A 178 -16.10 -7.07 7.80
C ALA A 178 -15.53 -7.07 6.37
N SER A 179 -14.97 -5.93 5.92
CA SER A 179 -14.39 -5.77 4.59
C SER A 179 -12.87 -5.98 4.59
N ILE A 180 -12.25 -6.01 5.76
CA ILE A 180 -10.80 -6.19 5.93
C ILE A 180 -10.43 -7.65 5.71
N GLY A 181 -9.38 -7.90 4.93
CA GLY A 181 -8.84 -9.24 4.70
C GLY A 181 -8.04 -9.74 5.89
N ASP A 182 -8.45 -10.87 6.45
CA ASP A 182 -7.69 -11.57 7.49
C ASP A 182 -6.88 -12.74 6.92
N VAL A 183 -7.51 -13.53 6.04
CA VAL A 183 -6.87 -14.66 5.36
C VAL A 183 -6.27 -14.18 4.04
N LEU A 184 -5.05 -14.60 3.72
CA LEU A 184 -4.39 -14.35 2.44
C LEU A 184 -5.27 -14.81 1.28
N GLN A 185 -5.30 -14.03 0.22
CA GLN A 185 -6.11 -14.33 -0.94
C GLN A 185 -5.31 -14.38 -2.21
N ARG A 186 -5.93 -15.00 -3.21
CA ARG A 186 -5.44 -15.09 -4.57
C ARG A 186 -6.53 -14.69 -5.55
N GLY A 187 -6.25 -13.71 -6.40
CA GLY A 187 -7.06 -13.43 -7.60
C GLY A 187 -6.36 -13.92 -8.86
N ASP A 188 -7.13 -14.45 -9.81
CA ASP A 188 -6.61 -14.85 -11.11
C ASP A 188 -6.96 -13.78 -12.16
N LEU A 189 -5.94 -13.34 -12.88
CA LEU A 189 -5.94 -12.19 -13.79
C LEU A 189 -5.36 -12.58 -15.15
N LYS A 190 -5.59 -11.73 -16.15
CA LYS A 190 -4.96 -11.85 -17.48
C LYS A 190 -4.29 -10.55 -17.89
N VAL A 191 -3.06 -10.67 -18.38
CA VAL A 191 -2.31 -9.54 -18.94
C VAL A 191 -3.02 -8.98 -20.16
N ILE A 192 -3.16 -7.65 -20.24
CA ILE A 192 -3.68 -6.93 -21.40
C ILE A 192 -2.60 -6.05 -22.02
N ASP A 193 -2.78 -5.65 -23.27
CA ASP A 193 -1.83 -4.76 -23.94
C ASP A 193 -1.99 -3.30 -23.51
N ASP A 194 -0.96 -2.50 -23.81
CA ASP A 194 -0.90 -1.08 -23.44
C ASP A 194 -2.08 -0.29 -24.02
N GLN A 195 -2.53 -0.63 -25.24
CA GLN A 195 -3.66 0.04 -25.87
C GLN A 195 -4.95 -0.20 -25.07
N ALA A 196 -5.23 -1.45 -24.71
CA ALA A 196 -6.37 -1.81 -23.89
C ALA A 196 -6.26 -1.27 -22.47
N CYS A 197 -5.04 -1.11 -21.94
CA CYS A 197 -4.81 -0.47 -20.65
C CYS A 197 -5.09 1.03 -20.68
N GLN A 198 -4.51 1.75 -21.63
CA GLN A 198 -4.76 3.18 -21.84
C GLN A 198 -6.24 3.47 -22.10
N ALA A 199 -6.93 2.60 -22.85
CA ALA A 199 -8.36 2.74 -23.08
C ALA A 199 -9.18 2.56 -21.80
N ALA A 200 -8.70 1.76 -20.84
CA ALA A 200 -9.37 1.52 -19.56
C ALA A 200 -9.12 2.66 -18.56
N MET A 201 -7.93 3.25 -18.59
CA MET A 201 -7.48 4.29 -17.67
C MET A 201 -6.80 5.44 -18.44
N PRO A 202 -7.56 6.24 -19.22
CA PRO A 202 -6.99 7.22 -20.13
C PRO A 202 -6.15 8.30 -19.42
N GLY A 203 -4.90 8.47 -19.87
CA GLY A 203 -3.98 9.47 -19.31
C GLY A 203 -3.31 9.06 -18.00
N MET A 204 -3.54 7.84 -17.52
CA MET A 204 -3.08 7.34 -16.22
C MET A 204 -2.03 6.22 -16.32
N VAL A 205 -1.55 5.93 -17.52
CA VAL A 205 -0.66 4.77 -17.73
C VAL A 205 0.64 5.24 -18.34
N ASP A 206 1.75 4.99 -17.64
CA ASP A 206 3.10 5.11 -18.17
C ASP A 206 3.53 3.75 -18.71
N ALA A 207 3.23 3.49 -20.00
CA ALA A 207 3.47 2.18 -20.63
C ALA A 207 4.89 1.60 -20.44
N PRO A 208 5.98 2.39 -20.37
CA PRO A 208 7.31 1.85 -20.10
C PRO A 208 7.50 1.19 -18.72
N SER A 209 6.70 1.56 -17.72
CA SER A 209 6.85 1.12 -16.33
C SER A 209 5.60 0.47 -15.74
N VAL A 210 4.49 0.44 -16.48
CA VAL A 210 3.20 -0.11 -16.02
C VAL A 210 2.79 -1.32 -16.85
N LEU A 211 2.55 -2.44 -16.15
CA LEU A 211 1.90 -3.64 -16.66
C LEU A 211 0.43 -3.62 -16.23
N CYS A 212 -0.50 -3.98 -17.13
CA CYS A 212 -1.91 -4.00 -16.79
C CYS A 212 -2.53 -5.38 -16.94
N THR A 213 -3.56 -5.62 -16.13
CA THR A 213 -4.37 -6.83 -16.22
C THR A 213 -5.85 -6.52 -16.20
N ARG A 214 -6.67 -7.50 -16.59
CA ARG A 214 -8.12 -7.43 -16.47
C ARG A 214 -8.68 -8.80 -16.09
N ALA A 215 -9.63 -8.82 -15.15
CA ALA A 215 -10.50 -9.96 -14.87
C ALA A 215 -11.79 -9.51 -14.18
N THR A 216 -12.57 -10.48 -13.70
CA THR A 216 -13.66 -10.26 -12.73
C THR A 216 -13.15 -10.12 -11.30
N THR A 217 -11.88 -10.43 -11.06
CA THR A 217 -11.20 -10.13 -9.80
C THR A 217 -10.44 -8.82 -9.94
N THR A 218 -10.38 -8.02 -8.88
CA THR A 218 -9.73 -6.70 -8.88
C THR A 218 -8.93 -6.50 -7.61
N VAL A 219 -7.80 -5.81 -7.70
CA VAL A 219 -7.02 -5.42 -6.53
C VAL A 219 -7.73 -4.28 -5.79
N CYS A 220 -7.56 -4.22 -4.47
CA CYS A 220 -8.21 -3.21 -3.63
C CYS A 220 -7.25 -2.65 -2.58
N SER A 221 -7.70 -1.67 -1.78
CA SER A 221 -6.88 -1.08 -0.70
C SER A 221 -6.31 -2.17 0.21
N GLY A 222 -5.02 -2.07 0.55
CA GLY A 222 -4.25 -3.10 1.27
C GLY A 222 -3.58 -4.15 0.36
N ASP A 223 -4.00 -4.31 -0.91
CA ASP A 223 -3.26 -5.18 -1.84
C ASP A 223 -2.02 -4.49 -2.43
N SER A 224 -1.93 -3.15 -2.31
CA SER A 224 -0.82 -2.30 -2.77
C SER A 224 0.54 -2.85 -2.39
N GLY A 225 1.50 -2.86 -3.32
CA GLY A 225 2.82 -3.44 -3.10
C GLY A 225 2.87 -4.97 -3.13
N GLY A 226 1.72 -5.66 -3.13
CA GLY A 226 1.64 -7.11 -3.27
C GLY A 226 2.13 -7.64 -4.63
N PRO A 227 2.51 -8.92 -4.73
CA PRO A 227 3.06 -9.48 -5.95
C PRO A 227 1.98 -9.92 -6.95
N LEU A 228 2.20 -9.59 -8.22
CA LEU A 228 1.62 -10.27 -9.37
C LEU A 228 2.57 -11.37 -9.85
N VAL A 229 2.09 -12.61 -9.84
CA VAL A 229 2.89 -13.81 -10.05
C VAL A 229 2.49 -14.51 -11.34
N GLU A 230 3.47 -14.82 -12.19
CA GLU A 230 3.31 -15.77 -13.28
C GLU A 230 3.91 -17.12 -12.88
N ARG A 231 3.15 -18.21 -13.05
CA ARG A 231 3.65 -19.57 -12.82
C ARG A 231 4.11 -20.18 -14.14
N THR A 232 5.40 -20.49 -14.22
CA THR A 232 6.03 -21.08 -15.41
C THR A 232 6.46 -22.52 -15.14
N ALA A 233 6.96 -23.21 -16.18
CA ALA A 233 7.60 -24.51 -16.03
C ALA A 233 8.84 -24.51 -15.11
N TYR A 234 9.45 -23.33 -14.89
CA TYR A 234 10.62 -23.15 -14.03
C TYR A 234 10.27 -22.67 -12.61
N GLY A 235 8.98 -22.52 -12.32
CA GLY A 235 8.48 -22.00 -11.04
C GLY A 235 7.80 -20.64 -11.15
N PRO A 236 7.37 -20.09 -10.00
CA PRO A 236 6.75 -18.76 -9.92
C PRO A 236 7.80 -17.66 -10.13
N ARG A 237 7.40 -16.56 -10.77
CA ARG A 237 8.20 -15.35 -10.93
C ARG A 237 7.35 -14.09 -10.70
N LEU A 238 7.94 -13.05 -10.13
CA LEU A 238 7.33 -11.73 -9.95
C LEU A 238 7.30 -11.02 -11.30
N VAL A 239 6.10 -10.76 -11.83
CA VAL A 239 5.90 -10.03 -13.10
C VAL A 239 5.36 -8.62 -12.90
N GLY A 240 4.78 -8.33 -11.74
CA GLY A 240 4.34 -6.99 -11.40
C GLY A 240 4.15 -6.78 -9.90
N ILE A 241 4.01 -5.53 -9.49
CA ILE A 241 3.73 -5.11 -8.11
C ILE A 241 2.44 -4.30 -8.13
N VAL A 242 1.47 -4.62 -7.28
CA VAL A 242 0.19 -3.90 -7.21
C VAL A 242 0.44 -2.41 -6.97
N SER A 243 -0.09 -1.55 -7.84
CA SER A 243 0.19 -0.12 -7.82
C SER A 243 -1.09 0.71 -7.72
N PHE A 244 -2.02 0.55 -8.69
CA PHE A 244 -3.29 1.28 -8.70
C PHE A 244 -4.37 0.50 -9.47
N ALA A 245 -5.64 0.87 -9.29
CA ALA A 245 -6.78 0.26 -9.97
C ALA A 245 -7.88 1.30 -10.26
N GLY A 246 -9.13 1.02 -9.88
CA GLY A 246 -10.30 1.84 -10.22
C GLY A 246 -10.33 3.21 -9.55
N GLU A 247 -9.61 3.41 -8.45
CA GLU A 247 -9.54 4.66 -7.70
C GLU A 247 -9.05 5.84 -8.54
N VAL A 248 -8.20 5.59 -9.53
CA VAL A 248 -7.74 6.62 -10.48
C VAL A 248 -8.87 7.23 -11.31
N LEU A 249 -9.97 6.49 -11.43
CA LEU A 249 -11.23 6.88 -12.09
C LEU A 249 -12.34 7.24 -11.09
N GLY A 250 -12.03 7.32 -9.79
CA GLY A 250 -13.01 7.54 -8.73
C GLY A 250 -13.95 6.35 -8.51
N LYS A 251 -13.54 5.14 -8.90
CA LYS A 251 -14.31 3.91 -8.73
C LYS A 251 -13.91 3.20 -7.44
N GLN A 252 -14.88 2.52 -6.85
CA GLN A 252 -14.64 1.67 -5.69
C GLN A 252 -14.24 0.25 -6.13
N CYS A 253 -13.50 -0.44 -5.25
CA CYS A 253 -13.21 -1.86 -5.31
C CYS A 253 -14.45 -2.69 -5.74
N GLY A 254 -14.30 -3.57 -6.74
CA GLY A 254 -15.36 -4.44 -7.23
C GLY A 254 -16.37 -3.80 -8.18
N GLN A 255 -16.17 -2.55 -8.61
CA GLN A 255 -16.94 -1.96 -9.71
C GLN A 255 -16.39 -2.38 -11.08
N ASP A 256 -17.26 -2.50 -12.07
CA ASP A 256 -16.83 -2.88 -13.42
C ASP A 256 -16.16 -1.73 -14.19
N GLY A 257 -15.44 -2.10 -15.25
CA GLY A 257 -14.99 -1.18 -16.30
C GLY A 257 -13.74 -0.39 -15.95
N TYR A 258 -12.77 -1.03 -15.30
CA TYR A 258 -11.38 -0.59 -15.22
C TYR A 258 -10.43 -1.77 -15.42
N ALA A 259 -9.13 -1.49 -15.47
CA ALA A 259 -8.06 -2.48 -15.45
C ALA A 259 -7.24 -2.26 -14.16
N ASP A 260 -6.52 -3.28 -13.74
CA ASP A 260 -5.60 -3.15 -12.61
C ASP A 260 -4.19 -2.83 -13.14
N GLY A 261 -3.57 -1.80 -12.57
CA GLY A 261 -2.23 -1.30 -12.89
C GLY A 261 -1.18 -1.81 -11.90
N PHE A 262 -0.08 -2.31 -12.46
CA PHE A 262 1.04 -2.86 -11.70
C PHE A 262 2.33 -2.19 -12.18
N ALA A 263 3.29 -1.96 -11.28
CA ALA A 263 4.64 -1.65 -11.72
C ALA A 263 5.20 -2.88 -12.45
N ASP A 264 5.68 -2.72 -13.69
CA ASP A 264 6.26 -3.81 -14.48
C ASP A 264 7.58 -4.25 -13.85
N ALA A 265 7.54 -5.39 -13.14
CA ALA A 265 8.69 -5.89 -12.40
C ALA A 265 9.83 -6.31 -13.32
N ALA A 266 9.55 -6.68 -14.58
CA ALA A 266 10.58 -7.02 -15.54
C ALA A 266 11.27 -5.78 -16.09
N ALA A 267 10.51 -4.74 -16.44
CA ALA A 267 11.06 -3.46 -16.88
C ALA A 267 11.92 -2.80 -15.79
N LEU A 268 11.46 -2.90 -14.53
CA LEU A 268 12.11 -2.29 -13.36
C LEU A 268 13.08 -3.22 -12.64
N ARG A 269 13.34 -4.41 -13.19
CA ARG A 269 14.27 -5.39 -12.62
C ARG A 269 15.66 -4.84 -12.34
N PRO A 270 16.29 -4.00 -13.20
CA PRO A 270 17.62 -3.46 -12.92
C PRO A 270 17.68 -2.71 -11.58
N PHE A 271 16.65 -1.93 -11.27
CA PHE A 271 16.50 -1.27 -9.97
C PHE A 271 16.25 -2.29 -8.85
N ALA A 272 15.24 -3.14 -9.01
CA ALA A 272 14.81 -4.10 -7.97
C ALA A 272 15.93 -5.06 -7.54
N THR A 273 16.87 -5.37 -8.44
CA THR A 273 17.97 -6.31 -8.21
C THR A 273 19.34 -5.64 -8.00
N GLN A 274 19.39 -4.30 -7.90
CA GLN A 274 20.64 -3.58 -7.67
C GLN A 274 21.30 -3.99 -6.34
N PRO A 275 22.56 -4.45 -6.30
CA PRO A 275 23.18 -4.98 -5.08
C PRO A 275 23.25 -3.99 -3.91
N HIS A 276 23.49 -2.71 -4.21
CA HIS A 276 23.66 -1.65 -3.23
C HIS A 276 22.76 -0.47 -3.62
N PRO A 277 21.47 -0.52 -3.28
CA PRO A 277 20.57 0.61 -3.54
C PRO A 277 20.92 1.77 -2.61
N THR A 278 20.75 2.99 -3.09
CA THR A 278 20.83 4.19 -2.23
C THR A 278 19.63 4.18 -1.30
N LEU A 279 19.85 4.24 0.01
CA LEU A 279 18.76 4.15 0.97
C LEU A 279 18.17 5.53 1.27
N ALA A 280 16.84 5.58 1.39
CA ALA A 280 16.14 6.69 2.03
C ALA A 280 16.64 6.91 3.47
N PRO A 281 16.44 8.10 4.06
CA PRO A 281 16.85 8.34 5.43
C PRO A 281 16.22 7.43 6.47
N MET A 282 17.07 6.82 7.28
CA MET A 282 16.66 5.91 8.35
C MET A 282 16.95 6.52 9.71
N PRO A 283 15.95 7.07 10.42
CA PRO A 283 16.12 7.64 11.74
C PRO A 283 16.32 6.53 12.80
N ALA A 284 17.04 6.86 13.87
CA ALA A 284 17.22 5.99 15.04
C ALA A 284 16.01 6.02 15.99
N ALA A 285 15.22 7.09 15.93
CA ALA A 285 14.06 7.38 16.76
C ALA A 285 13.24 8.50 16.10
N GLU A 286 12.04 8.74 16.62
CA GLU A 286 11.26 9.93 16.28
C GLU A 286 11.98 11.23 16.69
N PRO A 287 11.72 12.36 16.00
CA PRO A 287 12.20 13.66 16.44
C PRO A 287 11.60 14.06 17.80
N THR A 288 12.32 14.90 18.54
CA THR A 288 11.89 15.37 19.87
C THR A 288 11.78 16.88 19.90
N ILE A 289 10.84 17.40 20.70
CA ILE A 289 10.71 18.84 20.94
C ILE A 289 11.43 19.21 22.24
N ALA A 290 12.34 20.18 22.17
CA ALA A 290 13.00 20.77 23.32
C ALA A 290 12.57 22.23 23.55
N GLY A 291 12.59 22.68 24.81
CA GLY A 291 12.18 24.01 25.22
C GLY A 291 10.92 23.99 26.10
N THR A 292 10.49 25.17 26.53
CA THR A 292 9.26 25.33 27.33
C THR A 292 8.15 25.84 26.42
N LYS A 293 6.98 25.20 26.37
CA LYS A 293 5.82 25.72 25.64
C LYS A 293 5.13 26.84 26.44
N ALA A 294 5.70 28.04 26.40
CA ALA A 294 5.18 29.22 27.08
C ALA A 294 5.27 30.43 26.16
N ALA A 295 4.28 31.34 26.20
CA ALA A 295 4.29 32.51 25.34
C ALA A 295 5.60 33.32 25.49
N GLY A 296 6.24 33.63 24.36
CA GLY A 296 7.52 34.34 24.30
C GLY A 296 8.77 33.44 24.38
N SER A 297 8.60 32.12 24.55
CA SER A 297 9.70 31.16 24.48
C SER A 297 9.99 30.68 23.05
N THR A 298 10.94 29.76 22.92
CA THR A 298 11.24 29.07 21.67
C THR A 298 11.26 27.56 21.90
N LEU A 299 10.54 26.83 21.04
CA LEU A 299 10.66 25.38 20.91
C LEU A 299 11.67 25.04 19.82
N THR A 300 12.39 23.94 19.98
CA THR A 300 13.35 23.43 19.00
C THR A 300 12.99 22.00 18.64
N CYS A 301 12.82 21.72 17.34
CA CYS A 301 12.65 20.38 16.80
C CYS A 301 14.03 19.74 16.64
N GLN A 302 14.31 18.73 17.45
CA GLN A 302 15.57 18.01 17.45
C GLN A 302 15.48 16.87 16.43
N SER A 303 16.29 16.99 15.38
CA SER A 303 16.42 15.92 14.38
C SER A 303 17.00 14.66 15.03
N PRO A 304 16.48 13.47 14.68
CA PRO A 304 17.03 12.24 15.19
C PRO A 304 18.42 11.96 14.62
N LYS A 305 19.13 11.01 15.23
CA LYS A 305 20.32 10.44 14.60
C LYS A 305 19.89 9.57 13.42
N TRP A 306 20.62 9.65 12.31
CA TRP A 306 20.40 8.82 11.14
C TRP A 306 21.28 7.56 11.20
N THR A 307 20.67 6.39 11.09
CA THR A 307 21.34 5.08 11.15
C THR A 307 21.77 4.56 9.78
N ALA A 308 21.08 5.00 8.72
CA ALA A 308 21.41 4.78 7.32
C ALA A 308 20.80 5.90 6.47
N GLY A 309 21.25 6.02 5.22
CA GLY A 309 20.70 7.01 4.27
C GLY A 309 20.80 8.45 4.78
N THR A 310 21.97 8.89 5.26
CA THR A 310 22.13 10.25 5.80
C THR A 310 21.54 11.28 4.83
N PRO A 311 20.58 12.12 5.27
CA PRO A 311 19.83 12.98 4.36
C PRO A 311 20.73 13.99 3.64
N ASP A 312 20.48 14.16 2.34
CA ASP A 312 21.03 15.25 1.54
C ASP A 312 20.27 16.57 1.81
N LYS A 313 19.00 16.45 2.19
CA LYS A 313 18.10 17.57 2.51
C LYS A 313 17.24 17.24 3.73
N VAL A 314 17.04 18.26 4.58
CA VAL A 314 16.15 18.20 5.75
C VAL A 314 15.33 19.49 5.79
N ASP A 315 14.01 19.35 5.70
CA ASP A 315 13.04 20.44 5.85
C ASP A 315 12.26 20.25 7.16
N TYR A 316 11.78 21.35 7.74
CA TYR A 316 11.04 21.36 9.00
C TYR A 316 9.65 21.96 8.78
N ALA A 317 8.68 21.46 9.56
CA ALA A 317 7.36 22.05 9.69
C ALA A 317 6.91 21.97 11.15
N TRP A 318 6.05 22.88 11.59
CA TRP A 318 5.41 22.79 12.90
C TRP A 318 3.91 22.64 12.74
N TYR A 319 3.30 21.92 13.68
CA TYR A 319 1.88 21.63 13.66
C TYR A 319 1.26 21.90 15.01
N GLN A 320 0.04 22.41 14.99
CA GLN A 320 -0.79 22.60 16.17
C GLN A 320 -2.00 21.69 16.12
N ASN A 321 -2.42 21.16 17.26
CA ASN A 321 -3.64 20.38 17.30
C ASN A 321 -4.88 21.24 17.03
N LYS A 322 -5.89 20.62 16.45
CA LYS A 322 -7.26 21.09 16.37
C LYS A 322 -8.14 19.94 16.84
N VAL A 323 -9.01 20.22 17.81
CA VAL A 323 -9.97 19.24 18.32
C VAL A 323 -11.32 19.52 17.64
N GLU A 324 -11.80 18.56 16.88
CA GLU A 324 -13.11 18.60 16.23
C GLU A 324 -14.24 18.38 17.26
N PRO A 325 -15.50 18.74 16.94
CA PRO A 325 -16.62 18.64 17.88
C PRO A 325 -16.91 17.23 18.42
N ASP A 326 -16.51 16.20 17.69
CA ASP A 326 -16.61 14.78 18.08
C ASP A 326 -15.44 14.32 18.97
N GLY A 327 -14.50 15.21 19.28
CA GLY A 327 -13.31 14.94 20.07
C GLY A 327 -12.13 14.41 19.25
N PHE A 328 -12.25 14.28 17.93
CA PHE A 328 -11.15 13.88 17.07
C PHE A 328 -10.08 14.97 17.04
N GLU A 329 -8.82 14.60 17.26
CA GLU A 329 -7.69 15.51 17.29
C GLU A 329 -6.86 15.35 16.02
N LEU A 330 -6.73 16.43 15.25
CA LEU A 330 -5.90 16.49 14.05
C LEU A 330 -4.84 17.57 14.19
N TYR A 331 -3.73 17.44 13.48
CA TYR A 331 -2.63 18.40 13.52
C TYR A 331 -2.59 19.22 12.24
N LEU A 332 -2.71 20.54 12.37
CA LEU A 332 -2.68 21.48 11.25
C LEU A 332 -1.33 22.18 11.18
N PRO A 333 -0.80 22.45 9.97
CA PRO A 333 0.45 23.18 9.82
C PRO A 333 0.31 24.60 10.41
N VAL A 334 1.37 25.05 11.08
CA VAL A 334 1.53 26.44 11.51
C VAL A 334 2.18 27.21 10.37
N ASP A 335 1.46 28.17 9.80
CA ASP A 335 1.88 28.89 8.60
C ASP A 335 3.25 29.56 8.76
N GLY A 336 4.07 29.47 7.70
CA GLY A 336 5.39 30.10 7.63
C GLY A 336 6.47 29.46 8.50
N THR A 337 6.21 28.30 9.10
CA THR A 337 7.19 27.60 9.95
C THR A 337 8.01 26.59 9.15
N THR A 338 9.18 27.01 8.67
CA THR A 338 10.08 26.16 7.86
C THR A 338 11.45 25.91 8.50
N THR A 339 11.61 26.35 9.75
CA THR A 339 12.89 26.27 10.48
C THR A 339 12.79 25.28 11.65
N PRO A 340 13.92 24.74 12.15
CA PRO A 340 13.92 23.85 13.30
C PRO A 340 13.48 24.50 14.61
N THR A 341 13.16 25.80 14.62
CA THR A 341 12.72 26.55 15.80
C THR A 341 11.35 27.17 15.60
N LEU A 342 10.55 27.19 16.67
CA LEU A 342 9.23 27.83 16.71
C LEU A 342 9.17 28.82 17.86
N ALA A 343 8.93 30.09 17.55
CA ALA A 343 8.59 31.08 18.57
C ALA A 343 7.16 30.83 19.07
N VAL A 344 6.99 30.64 20.36
CA VAL A 344 5.68 30.30 20.94
C VAL A 344 4.89 31.57 21.17
N THR A 345 3.83 31.77 20.38
CA THR A 345 2.86 32.85 20.60
C THR A 345 1.92 32.51 21.76
N ALA A 346 1.15 33.49 22.24
CA ALA A 346 0.12 33.24 23.25
C ALA A 346 -0.92 32.21 22.78
N ASP A 347 -1.24 32.19 21.49
CA ASP A 347 -2.15 31.24 20.85
C ASP A 347 -1.55 29.83 20.76
N LEU A 348 -0.31 29.71 20.28
CA LEU A 348 0.38 28.40 20.22
C LEU A 348 0.57 27.78 21.61
N ALA A 349 0.71 28.59 22.66
CA ALA A 349 0.86 28.10 24.02
C ALA A 349 -0.37 27.33 24.54
N SER A 350 -1.57 27.58 23.99
CA SER A 350 -2.80 26.84 24.34
C SER A 350 -3.02 25.56 23.52
N HIS A 351 -2.19 25.29 22.53
CA HIS A 351 -2.29 24.13 21.66
C HIS A 351 -1.25 23.05 22.02
N LYS A 352 -1.52 21.80 21.70
CA LYS A 352 -0.48 20.76 21.59
C LYS A 352 0.32 21.03 20.32
N ILE A 353 1.64 20.94 20.43
CA ILE A 353 2.54 21.25 19.33
C ILE A 353 3.30 19.99 18.94
N GLN A 354 3.33 19.72 17.64
CA GLN A 354 4.19 18.72 17.00
C GLN A 354 5.19 19.40 16.07
N CYS A 355 6.33 18.76 15.86
CA CYS A 355 7.26 19.14 14.80
C CYS A 355 7.36 18.02 13.78
N GLY A 356 7.38 18.39 12.50
CA GLY A 356 7.60 17.49 11.38
C GLY A 356 8.99 17.71 10.79
N ILE A 357 9.61 16.63 10.34
CA ILE A 357 10.87 16.64 9.61
C ILE A 357 10.66 15.86 8.31
N THR A 358 10.84 16.53 7.17
CA THR A 358 10.94 15.86 5.87
C THR A 358 12.41 15.71 5.52
N ALA A 359 12.88 14.48 5.38
CA ALA A 359 14.27 14.19 5.06
C ALA A 359 14.36 13.36 3.79
N SER A 360 15.30 13.70 2.89
CA SER A 360 15.42 13.01 1.60
C SER A 360 16.86 12.70 1.19
N THR A 361 16.97 11.66 0.37
CA THR A 361 18.15 11.27 -0.42
C THR A 361 17.66 10.88 -1.82
N ALA A 362 18.59 10.53 -2.72
CA ALA A 362 18.21 9.88 -3.98
C ALA A 362 17.50 8.51 -3.81
N GLY A 363 17.53 7.91 -2.61
CA GLY A 363 16.83 6.66 -2.30
C GLY A 363 15.37 6.84 -1.89
N GLY A 364 14.91 8.07 -1.68
CA GLY A 364 13.54 8.37 -1.27
C GLY A 364 13.46 9.42 -0.16
N THR A 365 12.23 9.72 0.23
CA THR A 365 11.89 10.75 1.23
C THR A 365 11.12 10.10 2.38
N VAL A 366 11.44 10.52 3.61
CA VAL A 366 10.69 10.15 4.82
C VAL A 366 10.12 11.39 5.48
N LEU A 367 8.98 11.24 6.13
CA LEU A 367 8.32 12.28 6.91
C LEU A 367 8.18 11.78 8.35
N LEU A 368 8.82 12.48 9.27
CA LEU A 368 8.87 12.11 10.68
C LEU A 368 8.09 13.14 11.50
N TYR A 369 7.39 12.69 12.54
CA TYR A 369 6.69 13.59 13.46
C TYR A 369 7.18 13.37 14.89
N GLY A 370 7.38 14.46 15.62
CA GLY A 370 7.82 14.48 17.00
C GLY A 370 6.85 15.27 17.87
N GLY A 371 6.45 14.72 19.01
CA GLY A 371 5.57 15.39 19.98
C GLY A 371 4.46 14.48 20.56
N PRO A 372 3.42 15.05 21.20
CA PRO A 372 3.23 16.49 21.43
C PRO A 372 3.91 17.03 22.70
N ALA A 373 4.36 18.29 22.63
CA ALA A 373 4.81 19.12 23.76
C ALA A 373 3.70 20.04 24.30
#